data_AF-A0A3B8KXG5-F1
#
_entry.id   AF-A0A3B8KXG5-F1
#
_cell.length_a   1.000
_cell.length_b   1.000
_cell.length_c   1.000
_cell.angle_alpha   90.00
_cell.angle_beta   90.00
_cell.angle_gamma   90.00
#
_symmetry.space_group_name_H-M   'P 1'
#
loop_
_entity.id
_entity.type
_entity.pdbx_description
1 polymer ?
#
loop_
_entity_poly.entity_id
_entity_poly.type
_entity_poly.pdbx_seq_one_letter_code
_entity_poly.pdbx_strand_id
1 'polypeptide(L)'
;MVVRQPDGRGQLAHVGEITEYDALVLVIKARGRSAPWRIPVERIVSVKTVRTPPHQAALKHLKRGEITLAERSFQQALNQAPRAWVRRELLAGLVRCSLHSGDYRRAGSHFLNLSESTSKSRHFSLVPLDWRIRGTADAAVASEARAWRGRAGDVAKLLAASHLLRDTTYSQEAETQLRRLRISTDPRVRKLAVAQCWRADIKNKKPTPRQLDTWT
;
A
#
# COMPACT_ATOMS: atom_id res chain seq x y z
N MET A 1 -18.53 -11.26 -10.68
CA MET A 1 -17.05 -11.33 -10.80
C MET A 1 -16.72 -12.26 -11.95
N VAL A 2 -15.65 -11.97 -12.69
CA VAL A 2 -15.18 -12.82 -13.80
C VAL A 2 -13.82 -13.40 -13.43
N VAL A 3 -13.66 -14.71 -13.61
CA VAL A 3 -12.47 -15.48 -13.22
C VAL A 3 -11.99 -16.32 -14.40
N ARG A 4 -10.68 -16.40 -14.61
CA ARG A 4 -10.06 -17.29 -15.59
C ARG A 4 -10.11 -18.73 -15.10
N GLN A 5 -10.47 -19.65 -16.00
CA GLN A 5 -10.44 -21.08 -15.73
C GLN A 5 -9.00 -21.57 -15.48
N PRO A 6 -8.82 -22.65 -14.69
CA PRO A 6 -7.48 -23.15 -14.37
C PRO A 6 -6.65 -23.57 -15.59
N ASP A 7 -7.31 -24.05 -16.63
CA ASP A 7 -6.70 -24.45 -17.91
C ASP A 7 -6.36 -23.26 -18.82
N GLY A 8 -6.72 -22.03 -18.42
CA GLY A 8 -6.48 -20.81 -19.17
C GLY A 8 -7.35 -20.61 -20.41
N ARG A 9 -8.24 -21.56 -20.74
CA ARG A 9 -8.98 -21.59 -22.03
C ARG A 9 -10.33 -20.87 -22.00
N GLY A 10 -10.76 -20.36 -20.85
CA GLY A 10 -12.03 -19.63 -20.74
C GLY A 10 -12.17 -18.76 -19.50
N GLN A 11 -13.31 -18.07 -19.42
CA GLN A 11 -13.69 -17.20 -18.30
C GLN A 11 -15.05 -17.62 -17.76
N LEU A 12 -15.20 -17.59 -16.44
CA LEU A 12 -16.45 -17.89 -15.75
C LEU A 12 -16.93 -16.69 -14.94
N ALA A 13 -18.25 -16.43 -15.01
CA ALA A 13 -18.90 -15.42 -14.20
C ALA A 13 -19.45 -16.04 -12.90
N HIS A 14 -19.15 -15.42 -11.78
CA HIS A 14 -19.61 -15.83 -10.46
C HIS A 14 -20.31 -14.69 -9.71
N VAL A 15 -21.37 -15.05 -9.00
CA VAL A 15 -22.19 -14.15 -8.18
C VAL A 15 -22.24 -14.70 -6.76
N GLY A 16 -22.08 -13.81 -5.78
CA GLY A 16 -22.05 -14.16 -4.36
C GLY A 16 -21.56 -12.99 -3.51
N GLU A 17 -21.46 -13.22 -2.21
CA GLU A 17 -20.94 -12.25 -1.26
C GLU A 17 -19.43 -12.41 -1.08
N ILE A 18 -18.67 -11.34 -1.29
CA ILE A 18 -17.23 -11.31 -1.01
C ILE A 18 -17.05 -11.10 0.49
N THR A 19 -16.46 -12.07 1.16
CA THR A 19 -16.18 -12.02 2.60
C THR A 19 -14.75 -11.57 2.89
N GLU A 20 -13.81 -11.89 2.00
CA GLU A 20 -12.41 -11.48 2.08
C GLU A 20 -11.87 -11.21 0.67
N TYR A 21 -11.04 -10.18 0.54
CA TYR A 21 -10.29 -9.87 -0.67
C TYR A 21 -8.96 -9.22 -0.28
N ASP A 22 -7.89 -9.95 -0.49
CA ASP A 22 -6.53 -9.56 -0.15
C ASP A 22 -5.56 -9.69 -1.33
N ALA A 23 -4.25 -9.65 -1.04
CA ALA A 23 -3.20 -9.73 -2.06
C ALA A 23 -3.08 -11.11 -2.73
N LEU A 24 -3.59 -12.18 -2.11
CA LEU A 24 -3.41 -13.56 -2.55
C LEU A 24 -4.73 -14.21 -2.96
N VAL A 25 -5.81 -13.91 -2.23
CA VAL A 25 -7.08 -14.62 -2.41
C VAL A 25 -8.28 -13.67 -2.33
N LEU A 26 -9.31 -14.02 -3.09
CA LEU A 26 -10.66 -13.55 -2.90
C LEU A 26 -11.53 -14.72 -2.41
N VAL A 27 -12.27 -14.50 -1.33
CA VAL A 27 -13.18 -15.47 -0.74
C VAL A 27 -14.62 -15.04 -1.00
N ILE A 28 -15.38 -15.92 -1.62
CA ILE A 28 -16.78 -15.68 -1.97
C ILE A 28 -17.69 -16.74 -1.35
N LYS A 29 -18.78 -16.29 -0.73
CA LYS A 29 -19.92 -17.13 -0.33
C LYS A 29 -20.96 -17.09 -1.45
N ALA A 30 -21.01 -18.17 -2.23
CA ALA A 30 -22.00 -18.33 -3.32
C ALA A 30 -23.31 -18.93 -2.79
N ARG A 31 -24.44 -18.58 -3.41
CA ARG A 31 -25.72 -19.25 -3.12
C ARG A 31 -25.62 -20.73 -3.52
N GLY A 32 -26.10 -21.62 -2.66
CA GLY A 32 -26.14 -23.07 -2.93
C GLY A 32 -24.84 -23.83 -2.69
N ARG A 33 -23.76 -23.18 -2.22
CA ARG A 33 -22.55 -23.88 -1.74
C ARG A 33 -22.41 -23.78 -0.23
N SER A 34 -22.14 -24.93 0.40
CA SER A 34 -21.90 -25.05 1.84
C SER A 34 -20.56 -24.44 2.25
N ALA A 35 -19.52 -24.61 1.43
CA ALA A 35 -18.18 -24.08 1.71
C ALA A 35 -17.90 -22.76 0.96
N PRO A 36 -17.26 -21.76 1.61
CA PRO A 36 -16.76 -20.57 0.93
C PRO A 36 -15.74 -20.94 -0.14
N TRP A 37 -15.83 -20.29 -1.30
CA TRP A 37 -14.91 -20.54 -2.38
C TRP A 37 -13.74 -19.56 -2.34
N ARG A 38 -12.52 -20.10 -2.31
CA ARG A 38 -11.26 -19.36 -2.31
C ARG A 38 -10.70 -19.32 -3.73
N ILE A 39 -10.48 -18.13 -4.25
CA ILE A 39 -10.07 -17.90 -5.63
C ILE A 39 -8.76 -17.10 -5.61
N PRO A 40 -7.66 -17.64 -6.16
CA PRO A 40 -6.40 -16.90 -6.25
C PRO A 40 -6.54 -15.62 -7.06
N VAL A 41 -5.92 -14.53 -6.61
CA VAL A 41 -6.10 -13.19 -7.20
C VAL A 41 -5.61 -13.11 -8.65
N GLU A 42 -4.57 -13.85 -8.99
CA GLU A 42 -4.01 -13.97 -10.34
C GLU A 42 -5.02 -14.53 -11.36
N ARG A 43 -6.09 -15.18 -10.91
CA ARG A 43 -7.16 -15.69 -11.77
C ARG A 43 -8.32 -14.71 -11.92
N ILE A 44 -8.38 -13.64 -11.13
CA ILE A 44 -9.50 -12.70 -11.14
C ILE A 44 -9.31 -11.71 -12.30
N VAL A 45 -10.25 -11.71 -13.24
CA VAL A 45 -10.24 -10.78 -14.39
C VAL A 45 -10.96 -9.48 -14.03
N SER A 46 -12.12 -9.57 -13.37
CA SER A 46 -12.84 -8.38 -12.93
C SER A 46 -13.75 -8.63 -11.74
N VAL A 47 -13.83 -7.64 -10.84
CA VAL A 47 -14.76 -7.66 -9.71
C VAL A 47 -15.70 -6.46 -9.84
N LYS A 48 -16.99 -6.74 -9.95
CA LYS A 48 -18.06 -5.73 -9.82
C LYS A 48 -18.75 -5.96 -8.48
N THR A 49 -18.75 -4.93 -7.63
CA THR A 49 -19.40 -4.95 -6.33
C THR A 49 -20.39 -3.80 -6.23
N VAL A 50 -21.44 -4.00 -5.44
CA VAL A 50 -22.31 -2.90 -5.03
C VAL A 50 -21.51 -2.00 -4.10
N ARG A 51 -21.45 -0.72 -4.45
CA ARG A 51 -20.76 0.33 -3.70
C ARG A 51 -21.79 1.30 -3.16
N THR A 52 -21.59 1.78 -1.94
CA THR A 52 -22.40 2.85 -1.36
C THR A 52 -22.29 4.13 -2.21
N PRO A 53 -23.30 5.00 -2.22
CA PRO A 53 -23.24 6.29 -2.92
C PRO A 53 -21.96 7.10 -2.66
N PRO A 54 -21.48 7.29 -1.40
CA PRO A 54 -20.24 8.03 -1.16
C PRO A 54 -19.01 7.35 -1.76
N HIS A 55 -18.93 6.01 -1.77
CA HIS A 55 -17.81 5.32 -2.43
C HIS A 55 -17.85 5.54 -3.96
N GLN A 56 -19.03 5.49 -4.57
CA GLN A 56 -19.16 5.78 -6.00
C GLN A 56 -18.78 7.23 -6.33
N ALA A 57 -19.22 8.19 -5.51
CA ALA A 57 -18.85 9.60 -5.65
C ALA A 57 -17.34 9.79 -5.53
N ALA A 58 -16.70 9.18 -4.52
CA ALA A 58 -15.26 9.26 -4.30
C ALA A 58 -14.45 8.79 -5.53
N LEU A 59 -14.84 7.67 -6.14
CA LEU A 59 -14.19 7.15 -7.34
C LEU A 59 -14.37 8.09 -8.55
N LYS A 60 -15.55 8.72 -8.68
CA LYS A 60 -15.80 9.71 -9.75
C LYS A 60 -14.95 10.97 -9.56
N HIS A 61 -14.94 11.53 -8.35
CA HIS A 61 -14.13 12.70 -8.00
C HIS A 61 -12.64 12.42 -8.22
N LEU A 62 -12.13 11.27 -7.76
CA LEU A 62 -10.73 10.88 -7.96
C LEU A 62 -10.39 10.78 -9.45
N LYS A 63 -11.27 10.18 -10.27
CA LYS A 63 -11.07 10.08 -11.73
C LYS A 63 -11.03 11.45 -12.41
N ARG A 64 -11.74 12.45 -11.88
CA ARG A 64 -11.78 13.82 -12.38
C ARG A 64 -10.64 14.70 -11.84
N GLY A 65 -9.80 14.20 -10.94
CA GLY A 65 -8.76 14.99 -10.27
C GLY A 65 -9.32 15.92 -9.17
N GLU A 66 -10.58 15.77 -8.78
CA GLU A 66 -11.22 16.56 -7.73
C GLU A 66 -10.83 16.01 -6.33
N ILE A 67 -9.54 16.11 -5.99
CA ILE A 67 -8.94 15.34 -4.88
C ILE A 67 -9.59 15.64 -3.52
N THR A 68 -9.87 16.91 -3.21
CA THR A 68 -10.52 17.27 -1.94
C THR A 68 -11.93 16.69 -1.82
N LEU A 69 -12.70 16.66 -2.92
CA LEU A 69 -14.02 16.03 -2.93
C LEU A 69 -13.90 14.51 -2.80
N ALA A 70 -12.94 13.91 -3.49
CA ALA A 70 -12.65 12.48 -3.40
C ALA A 70 -12.31 12.04 -1.97
N GLU A 71 -11.42 12.77 -1.30
CA GLU A 71 -11.02 12.50 0.10
C GLU A 71 -12.23 12.55 1.04
N ARG A 72 -13.06 13.59 0.95
CA ARG A 72 -14.29 13.72 1.75
C ARG A 72 -15.24 12.54 1.51
N SER A 73 -15.49 12.19 0.26
CA SER A 73 -16.38 11.07 -0.09
C SER A 73 -15.81 9.71 0.34
N PHE A 74 -14.49 9.49 0.25
CA PHE A 74 -13.86 8.28 0.77
C PHE A 74 -13.99 8.19 2.29
N GLN A 75 -13.79 9.30 3.01
CA GLN A 75 -13.94 9.34 4.47
C GLN A 75 -15.38 9.03 4.90
N GLN A 76 -16.37 9.62 4.22
CA GLN A 76 -17.79 9.32 4.44
C GLN A 76 -18.10 7.84 4.20
N ALA A 77 -17.59 7.26 3.11
CA ALA A 77 -17.76 5.85 2.82
C ALA A 77 -17.07 4.95 3.86
N LEU A 78 -15.91 5.34 4.38
CA LEU A 78 -15.14 4.58 5.35
C LEU A 78 -15.87 4.48 6.69
N ASN A 79 -16.54 5.56 7.11
CA ASN A 79 -17.36 5.59 8.32
C ASN A 79 -18.57 4.63 8.23
N GLN A 80 -19.05 4.34 7.03
CA GLN A 80 -20.21 3.48 6.77
C GLN A 80 -19.84 2.04 6.39
N ALA A 81 -18.55 1.72 6.25
CA ALA A 81 -18.12 0.44 5.69
C ALA A 81 -17.99 -0.66 6.78
N PRO A 82 -18.87 -1.69 6.79
CA PRO A 82 -18.82 -2.74 7.80
C PRO A 82 -17.79 -3.83 7.45
N ARG A 83 -17.56 -4.08 6.16
CA ARG A 83 -16.70 -5.18 5.69
C ARG A 83 -15.24 -4.75 5.66
N ALA A 84 -14.36 -5.50 6.31
CA ALA A 84 -12.93 -5.20 6.41
C ALA A 84 -12.26 -5.00 5.04
N TRP A 85 -12.57 -5.85 4.05
CA TRP A 85 -12.01 -5.70 2.70
C TRP A 85 -12.45 -4.40 2.02
N VAL A 86 -13.69 -3.94 2.24
CA VAL A 86 -14.18 -2.66 1.71
C VAL A 86 -13.44 -1.51 2.39
N ARG A 87 -13.21 -1.58 3.71
CA ARG A 87 -12.42 -0.58 4.44
C ARG A 87 -11.01 -0.46 3.87
N ARG A 88 -10.37 -1.58 3.50
CA ARG A 88 -9.05 -1.58 2.83
C ARG A 88 -9.09 -0.89 1.46
N GLU A 89 -10.14 -1.11 0.66
CA GLU A 89 -10.32 -0.40 -0.61
C GLU A 89 -10.44 1.12 -0.42
N LEU A 90 -11.19 1.53 0.61
CA LEU A 90 -11.43 2.95 0.90
C LEU A 90 -10.17 3.63 1.45
N LEU A 91 -9.43 2.96 2.34
CA LEU A 91 -8.12 3.44 2.81
C LEU A 91 -7.12 3.57 1.66
N ALA A 92 -7.09 2.61 0.73
CA ALA A 92 -6.27 2.73 -0.48
C ALA A 92 -6.68 3.92 -1.35
N GLY A 93 -7.98 4.24 -1.41
CA GLY A 93 -8.50 5.46 -2.03
C GLY A 93 -7.97 6.74 -1.37
N LEU A 94 -7.97 6.80 -0.04
CA LEU A 94 -7.39 7.92 0.73
C LEU A 94 -5.88 8.05 0.50
N VAL A 95 -5.13 6.95 0.49
CA VAL A 95 -3.70 6.97 0.15
C VAL A 95 -3.48 7.58 -1.23
N ARG A 96 -4.27 7.20 -2.24
CA ARG A 96 -4.18 7.79 -3.59
C ARG A 96 -4.46 9.28 -3.60
N CYS A 97 -5.47 9.73 -2.85
CA CYS A 97 -5.79 11.16 -2.73
C CYS A 97 -4.60 11.93 -2.14
N SER A 98 -4.06 11.46 -1.01
CA SER A 98 -2.92 12.10 -0.36
C SER A 98 -1.66 12.11 -1.23
N LEU A 99 -1.38 11.00 -1.94
CA LEU A 99 -0.28 10.92 -2.89
C LEU A 99 -0.44 11.93 -4.04
N HIS A 100 -1.65 12.09 -4.59
CA HIS A 100 -1.92 13.04 -5.67
C HIS A 100 -1.71 14.49 -5.23
N SER A 101 -2.05 14.82 -3.98
CA SER A 101 -1.82 16.14 -3.39
C SER A 101 -0.39 16.36 -2.89
N GLY A 102 0.50 15.36 -2.98
CA GLY A 102 1.85 15.41 -2.41
C GLY A 102 1.91 15.40 -0.87
N ASP A 103 0.80 15.11 -0.19
CA ASP A 103 0.74 15.01 1.27
C ASP A 103 1.22 13.63 1.72
N TYR A 104 2.53 13.43 1.71
CA TYR A 104 3.16 12.18 2.14
C TYR A 104 2.91 11.84 3.60
N ARG A 105 2.63 12.86 4.43
CA ARG A 105 2.29 12.67 5.84
C ARG A 105 0.95 11.94 5.98
N ARG A 106 -0.11 12.45 5.35
CA ARG A 106 -1.42 11.76 5.36
C ARG A 106 -1.37 10.44 4.61
N ALA A 107 -0.66 10.39 3.47
CA ALA A 107 -0.53 9.16 2.70
C ALA A 107 0.06 8.04 3.56
N GLY A 108 1.12 8.33 4.31
CA GLY A 108 1.76 7.38 5.22
C GLY A 108 0.81 6.87 6.30
N SER A 109 0.14 7.77 7.02
CA SER A 109 -0.78 7.37 8.09
C SER A 109 -1.96 6.55 7.58
N HIS A 110 -2.54 6.89 6.41
CA HIS A 110 -3.57 6.05 5.78
C HIS A 110 -3.04 4.68 5.34
N PHE A 111 -1.81 4.62 4.83
CA PHE A 111 -1.20 3.37 4.38
C PHE A 111 -0.85 2.44 5.56
N LEU A 112 -0.44 2.99 6.70
CA LEU A 112 -0.20 2.20 7.91
C LEU A 112 -1.52 1.62 8.45
N ASN A 113 -2.59 2.41 8.50
CA ASN A 113 -3.91 1.90 8.88
C ASN A 113 -4.42 0.81 7.92
N LEU A 114 -4.08 0.91 6.63
CA LEU A 114 -4.35 -0.13 5.63
C LEU A 114 -3.54 -1.41 5.88
N SER A 115 -2.32 -1.27 6.42
CA SER A 115 -1.37 -2.36 6.64
C SER A 115 -1.48 -3.04 8.00
N GLU A 116 -2.17 -2.43 8.96
CA GLU A 116 -2.45 -2.99 10.30
C GLU A 116 -3.46 -4.15 10.27
N SER A 117 -4.14 -4.37 9.14
CA SER A 117 -5.01 -5.53 8.97
C SER A 117 -4.20 -6.84 8.99
N THR A 118 -4.74 -7.89 9.61
CA THR A 118 -4.15 -9.24 9.60
C THR A 118 -3.95 -9.81 8.19
N SER A 119 -4.67 -9.29 7.21
CA SER A 119 -4.58 -9.71 5.83
C SER A 119 -3.67 -8.80 5.00
N LYS A 120 -2.88 -9.40 4.10
CA LYS A 120 -1.94 -8.70 3.24
C LYS A 120 -2.70 -7.83 2.24
N SER A 121 -2.61 -6.51 2.36
CA SER A 121 -3.23 -5.59 1.42
C SER A 121 -2.72 -5.80 -0.01
N ARG A 122 -3.64 -5.89 -0.98
CA ARG A 122 -3.36 -5.90 -2.43
C ARG A 122 -2.81 -4.57 -2.95
N HIS A 123 -2.97 -3.50 -2.17
CA HIS A 123 -2.56 -2.14 -2.55
C HIS A 123 -1.18 -1.77 -2.04
N PHE A 124 -0.31 -2.75 -1.77
CA PHE A 124 1.02 -2.49 -1.23
C PHE A 124 1.89 -1.63 -2.18
N SER A 125 1.59 -1.62 -3.48
CA SER A 125 2.22 -0.72 -4.45
C SER A 125 1.99 0.78 -4.17
N LEU A 126 1.01 1.13 -3.33
CA LEU A 126 0.75 2.50 -2.89
C LEU A 126 1.63 2.95 -1.71
N VAL A 127 2.57 2.12 -1.25
CA VAL A 127 3.43 2.47 -0.11
C VAL A 127 4.14 3.81 -0.37
N PRO A 128 3.90 4.85 0.46
CA PRO A 128 4.32 6.21 0.14
C PRO A 128 5.76 6.45 0.61
N LEU A 129 6.73 5.81 -0.03
CA LEU A 129 8.16 5.97 0.30
C LEU A 129 8.73 7.27 -0.28
N ASP A 130 9.70 7.87 0.40
CA ASP A 130 10.54 8.92 -0.19
C ASP A 130 11.59 8.28 -1.11
N TRP A 131 11.70 8.78 -2.34
CA TRP A 131 12.70 8.34 -3.32
C TRP A 131 13.71 9.44 -3.67
N ARG A 132 13.57 10.64 -3.09
CA ARG A 132 14.50 11.75 -3.35
C ARG A 132 15.88 11.44 -2.79
N ILE A 133 16.93 11.76 -3.54
CA ILE A 133 18.33 11.56 -3.13
C ILE A 133 18.89 12.82 -2.43
N ARG A 134 18.55 14.00 -2.96
CA ARG A 134 19.09 15.31 -2.53
C ARG A 134 18.04 16.14 -1.79
N GLY A 135 18.48 17.23 -1.18
CA GLY A 135 17.65 18.15 -0.39
C GLY A 135 17.34 17.64 1.02
N THR A 136 16.56 18.42 1.76
CA THR A 136 16.18 18.11 3.15
C THR A 136 14.84 17.38 3.23
N ALA A 137 14.64 16.57 4.26
CA ALA A 137 13.32 16.01 4.58
C ALA A 137 12.31 17.14 4.85
N ASP A 138 11.07 16.93 4.41
CA ASP A 138 9.97 17.84 4.77
C ASP A 138 9.71 17.73 6.28
N ALA A 139 9.67 18.86 6.99
CA ALA A 139 9.58 18.86 8.46
C ALA A 139 8.30 18.21 8.99
N ALA A 140 7.16 18.41 8.31
CA ALA A 140 5.88 17.84 8.72
C ALA A 140 5.89 16.32 8.49
N VAL A 141 6.44 15.86 7.36
CA VAL A 141 6.59 14.43 7.07
C VAL A 141 7.60 13.77 8.01
N ALA A 142 8.73 14.45 8.32
CA ALA A 142 9.74 13.94 9.23
C ALA A 142 9.21 13.79 10.66
N SER A 143 8.42 14.76 11.14
CA SER A 143 7.76 14.69 12.46
C SER A 143 6.86 13.45 12.55
N GLU A 144 6.03 13.22 11.54
CA GLU A 144 5.14 12.06 11.50
C GLU A 144 5.91 10.75 11.31
N ALA A 145 6.98 10.75 10.50
CA ALA A 145 7.84 9.59 10.33
C ALA A 145 8.52 9.14 11.63
N ARG A 146 8.83 10.07 12.54
CA ARG A 146 9.30 9.74 13.89
C ARG A 146 8.20 9.03 14.69
N ALA A 147 6.96 9.48 14.60
CA ALA A 147 5.82 8.80 15.25
C ALA A 147 5.59 7.39 14.66
N TRP A 148 5.74 7.21 13.35
CA TRP A 148 5.62 5.90 12.71
C TRP A 148 6.64 4.86 13.20
N ARG A 149 7.82 5.29 13.69
CA ARG A 149 8.80 4.37 14.29
C ARG A 149 8.27 3.66 15.53
N GLY A 150 7.34 4.28 16.26
CA GLY A 150 6.68 3.68 17.42
C GLY A 150 5.63 2.65 17.07
N ARG A 151 5.20 2.56 15.79
CA ARG A 151 4.25 1.53 15.35
C ARG A 151 4.94 0.20 15.12
N ALA A 152 4.21 -0.88 15.40
CA ALA A 152 4.70 -2.24 15.20
C ALA A 152 4.77 -2.61 13.71
N GLY A 153 5.66 -3.56 13.40
CA GLY A 153 5.76 -4.19 12.07
C GLY A 153 6.76 -3.54 11.11
N ASP A 154 7.20 -4.33 10.15
CA ASP A 154 8.27 -3.97 9.21
C ASP A 154 7.84 -2.90 8.20
N VAL A 155 6.54 -2.78 7.91
CA VAL A 155 5.99 -1.75 7.02
C VAL A 155 6.14 -0.36 7.63
N ALA A 156 5.83 -0.19 8.92
CA ALA A 156 5.99 1.08 9.63
C ALA A 156 7.46 1.49 9.69
N LYS A 157 8.34 0.54 10.01
CA LYS A 157 9.80 0.75 10.03
C LYS A 157 10.34 1.15 8.66
N LEU A 158 9.90 0.48 7.59
CA LEU A 158 10.29 0.81 6.21
C LEU A 158 9.87 2.23 5.85
N LEU A 159 8.60 2.56 6.11
CA LEU A 159 8.04 3.86 5.76
C LEU A 159 8.76 4.98 6.50
N ALA A 160 8.90 4.86 7.83
CA ALA A 160 9.60 5.81 8.67
C ALA A 160 11.04 6.02 8.21
N ALA A 161 11.79 4.94 8.02
CA ALA A 161 13.19 5.02 7.62
C ALA A 161 13.36 5.63 6.22
N SER A 162 12.43 5.39 5.30
CA SER A 162 12.48 6.03 3.97
C SER A 162 12.41 7.56 4.06
N HIS A 163 11.53 8.12 4.90
CA HIS A 163 11.37 9.57 5.01
C HIS A 163 12.47 10.23 5.86
N LEU A 164 13.01 9.51 6.84
CA LEU A 164 14.06 10.02 7.72
C LEU A 164 15.47 9.92 7.13
N LEU A 165 15.65 9.28 5.98
CA LEU A 165 16.97 9.12 5.37
C LEU A 165 17.65 10.45 5.01
N ARG A 166 16.87 11.49 4.74
CA ARG A 166 17.35 12.87 4.47
C ARG A 166 17.15 13.83 5.66
N ASP A 167 16.76 13.31 6.82
CA ASP A 167 16.70 14.08 8.07
C ASP A 167 18.12 14.20 8.66
N THR A 168 18.47 15.39 9.12
CA THR A 168 19.82 15.71 9.64
C THR A 168 20.15 14.95 10.92
N THR A 169 19.14 14.67 11.75
CA THR A 169 19.31 14.04 13.06
C THR A 169 19.19 12.52 12.96
N TYR A 170 18.25 12.02 12.16
CA TYR A 170 17.89 10.59 12.14
C TYR A 170 18.43 9.79 10.95
N SER A 171 19.17 10.42 10.02
CA SER A 171 19.60 9.73 8.79
C SER A 171 20.42 8.45 9.01
N GLN A 172 21.35 8.42 9.97
CA GLN A 172 22.16 7.24 10.25
C GLN A 172 21.34 6.09 10.84
N GLU A 173 20.40 6.41 11.74
CA GLU A 173 19.49 5.43 12.31
C GLU A 173 18.55 4.86 11.24
N ALA A 174 18.01 5.73 10.38
CA ALA A 174 17.19 5.35 9.24
C ALA A 174 17.94 4.41 8.28
N GLU A 175 19.20 4.70 7.95
CA GLU A 175 20.03 3.83 7.11
C GLU A 175 20.24 2.45 7.78
N THR A 176 20.56 2.43 9.08
CA THR A 176 20.69 1.17 9.84
C THR A 176 19.40 0.36 9.80
N GLN A 177 18.25 1.01 9.98
CA GLN A 177 16.96 0.36 9.96
C GLN A 177 16.62 -0.21 8.57
N LEU A 178 16.92 0.51 7.48
CA LEU A 178 16.76 0.00 6.11
C LEU A 178 17.63 -1.23 5.87
N ARG A 179 18.89 -1.22 6.33
CA ARG A 179 19.79 -2.37 6.20
C ARG A 179 19.25 -3.60 6.93
N ARG A 180 18.69 -3.44 8.14
CA ARG A 180 18.03 -4.53 8.88
C ARG A 180 16.81 -5.10 8.13
N LEU A 181 16.02 -4.24 7.48
CA LEU A 181 14.83 -4.67 6.74
C LEU A 181 15.14 -5.48 5.47
N ARG A 182 16.40 -5.54 5.03
CA ARG A 182 16.84 -6.41 3.91
C ARG A 182 16.69 -7.91 4.21
N ILE A 183 16.45 -8.30 5.47
CA ILE A 183 16.15 -9.68 5.85
C ILE A 183 14.71 -9.82 6.41
N SER A 184 13.85 -8.84 6.16
CA SER A 184 12.43 -8.91 6.55
C SER A 184 11.78 -10.18 5.99
N THR A 185 10.90 -10.80 6.77
CA THR A 185 10.11 -11.96 6.35
C THR A 185 9.08 -11.59 5.28
N ASP A 186 8.66 -10.32 5.21
CA ASP A 186 7.82 -9.83 4.12
C ASP A 186 8.69 -9.53 2.88
N PRO A 187 8.56 -10.31 1.78
CA PRO A 187 9.35 -10.11 0.57
C PRO A 187 9.14 -8.73 -0.06
N ARG A 188 7.99 -8.10 0.13
CA ARG A 188 7.68 -6.77 -0.42
C ARG A 188 8.46 -5.70 0.33
N VAL A 189 8.50 -5.79 1.67
CA VAL A 189 9.33 -4.90 2.50
C VAL A 189 10.80 -5.10 2.19
N ARG A 190 11.25 -6.37 2.13
CA ARG A 190 12.64 -6.71 1.84
C ARG A 190 13.14 -6.11 0.53
N LYS A 191 12.39 -6.27 -0.57
CA LYS A 191 12.77 -5.73 -1.89
C LYS A 191 12.86 -4.21 -1.88
N LEU A 192 11.89 -3.53 -1.25
CA LEU A 192 11.90 -2.07 -1.14
C LEU A 192 13.01 -1.56 -0.23
N ALA A 193 13.33 -2.28 0.86
CA ALA A 193 14.43 -1.94 1.74
C ALA A 193 15.79 -2.02 1.03
N VAL A 194 15.98 -3.03 0.17
CA VAL A 194 17.18 -3.12 -0.70
C VAL A 194 17.29 -1.89 -1.60
N ALA A 195 16.22 -1.55 -2.32
CA ALA A 195 16.20 -0.36 -3.19
C ALA A 195 16.43 0.96 -2.41
N GLN A 196 15.91 1.05 -1.19
CA GLN A 196 16.13 2.20 -0.31
C GLN A 196 17.57 2.27 0.22
N CYS A 197 18.25 1.13 0.41
CA CYS A 197 19.68 1.11 0.71
C CYS A 197 20.52 1.64 -0.45
N TRP A 198 20.17 1.29 -1.70
CA TRP A 198 20.83 1.86 -2.88
C TRP A 198 20.74 3.39 -2.89
N ARG A 199 19.56 3.93 -2.56
CA ARG A 199 19.37 5.38 -2.40
C ARG A 199 20.28 5.99 -1.33
N ALA A 200 20.42 5.32 -0.18
CA ALA A 200 21.32 5.75 0.90
C ALA A 200 22.79 5.73 0.47
N ASP A 201 23.22 4.68 -0.23
CA ASP A 201 24.58 4.53 -0.72
C ASP A 201 24.92 5.61 -1.75
N ILE A 202 24.03 5.88 -2.73
CA ILE A 202 24.18 6.95 -3.71
C ILE A 202 24.32 8.32 -3.02
N LYS A 203 23.44 8.63 -2.05
CA LYS A 203 23.50 9.90 -1.28
C LYS A 203 24.87 10.10 -0.65
N ASN A 204 25.45 9.03 -0.10
CA ASN A 204 26.74 9.05 0.55
C ASN A 204 27.93 8.93 -0.42
N LYS A 205 27.70 8.96 -1.74
CA LYS A 205 28.72 8.73 -2.79
C LYS A 205 29.51 7.44 -2.62
N LYS A 206 28.87 6.42 -2.01
CA LYS A 206 29.48 5.12 -1.73
C LYS A 206 29.44 4.08 -2.87
N PRO A 207 28.60 4.14 -3.93
CA PRO A 207 28.55 3.03 -4.88
C PRO A 207 29.84 3.00 -5.71
N THR A 208 30.55 1.89 -5.63
CA THR A 208 31.63 1.56 -6.59
C THR A 208 31.02 1.02 -7.89
N PRO A 209 31.71 1.11 -9.05
CA PRO A 209 31.23 0.56 -10.31
C PRO A 209 30.78 -0.91 -10.20
N ARG A 210 31.55 -1.75 -9.50
CA ARG A 210 31.18 -3.16 -9.23
C ARG A 210 29.89 -3.35 -8.43
N GLN A 211 29.55 -2.40 -7.56
CA GLN A 211 28.28 -2.47 -6.81
C GLN A 211 27.10 -2.09 -7.71
N LEU A 212 27.29 -1.17 -8.66
CA LEU A 212 26.27 -0.83 -9.65
C LEU A 212 25.94 -2.02 -10.56
N ASP A 213 26.93 -2.83 -10.93
CA ASP A 213 26.75 -4.05 -11.74
C ASP A 213 25.89 -5.11 -11.06
N THR A 214 25.77 -5.07 -9.73
CA THR A 214 24.92 -6.00 -8.96
C THR A 214 23.49 -5.50 -8.73
N TRP A 215 23.14 -4.32 -9.25
CA TRP A 215 21.81 -3.72 -9.08
C TRP A 215 20.86 -3.98 -10.25
N THR A 216 21.33 -4.61 -11.32
CA THR A 216 20.53 -5.17 -12.43
C THR A 216 20.00 -6.55 -12.10
#